data_AF-A0A951QQZ5-F1
#
_entry.id   AF-A0A951QQZ5-F1
#
_cell.length_a   1.000
_cell.length_b   1.000
_cell.length_c   1.000
_cell.angle_alpha   90.00
_cell.angle_beta   90.00
_cell.angle_gamma   90.00
#
_symmetry.space_group_name_H-M   'P 1'
#
loop_
_entity.id
_entity.type
_entity.pdbx_description
1 polymer ?
#
loop_
_entity_poly.entity_id
_entity_poly.type
_entity_poly.pdbx_seq_one_letter_code
_entity_poly.pdbx_strand_id
1 'polypeptide(L)'
;MAARSNLVPTPYAIKMALLKVLLESQGKDHQHDFDTWIKQEFAWIRDLQIYLLPPEKLVVNRNGYKLRYYDQTADKADKNRSTIPMQDGFVFREWIHLQGELQICAGESDRLEELTQLFAQINYFGKKGCFFQFLPDATQQAIAPTFIPDPSNSFTVQPMDDFGKKTTFNRINPFSNDKAQIGKDRIIEPGFLPLQLRSTSARYDLYQRD
;
A
#
# COMPACT_ATOMS: atom_id res chain seq x y z
N MET A 1 -7.01 -13.66 -14.67
CA MET A 1 -5.67 -13.06 -14.47
C MET A 1 -5.40 -13.09 -12.96
N ALA A 2 -4.34 -13.76 -12.49
CA ALA A 2 -4.02 -13.78 -11.07
C ALA A 2 -3.75 -12.35 -10.59
N ALA A 3 -4.27 -11.97 -9.41
CA ALA A 3 -3.95 -10.68 -8.82
C ALA A 3 -2.45 -10.67 -8.45
N ARG A 4 -1.63 -10.02 -9.29
CA ARG A 4 -0.21 -9.80 -9.06
C ARG A 4 -0.01 -8.82 -7.91
N SER A 5 1.08 -8.99 -7.18
CA SER A 5 1.47 -8.16 -6.05
C SER A 5 2.76 -7.41 -6.40
N ASN A 6 2.84 -6.15 -6.01
CA ASN A 6 4.09 -5.40 -6.05
C ASN A 6 5.03 -5.91 -4.95
N LEU A 7 6.34 -6.01 -5.24
CA LEU A 7 7.38 -6.55 -4.35
C LEU A 7 7.47 -5.85 -2.99
N VAL A 8 7.15 -4.57 -2.98
CA VAL A 8 6.99 -3.73 -1.80
C VAL A 8 5.71 -2.89 -1.92
N PRO A 9 5.15 -2.39 -0.81
CA PRO A 9 4.05 -1.42 -0.85
C PRO A 9 4.40 -0.21 -1.71
N THR A 10 3.45 0.32 -2.48
CA THR A 10 3.70 1.58 -3.22
C THR A 10 3.61 2.79 -2.30
N PRO A 11 4.20 3.95 -2.68
CA PRO A 11 3.97 5.21 -1.97
C PRO A 11 2.50 5.50 -1.69
N TYR A 12 1.62 5.31 -2.69
CA TYR A 12 0.17 5.43 -2.52
C TYR A 12 -0.37 4.54 -1.41
N ALA A 13 0.03 3.27 -1.36
CA ALA A 13 -0.45 2.33 -0.34
C ALA A 13 -0.01 2.74 1.07
N ILE A 14 1.20 3.27 1.21
CA ILE A 14 1.74 3.78 2.48
C ILE A 14 1.00 5.05 2.90
N LYS A 15 0.84 6.01 2.00
CA LYS A 15 0.10 7.25 2.27
C LYS A 15 -1.37 7.01 2.59
N MET A 16 -2.02 6.05 1.92
CA MET A 16 -3.39 5.64 2.27
C MET A 16 -3.46 4.96 3.65
N ALA A 17 -2.44 4.20 4.04
CA ALA A 17 -2.38 3.62 5.38
C ALA A 17 -2.21 4.71 6.45
N LEU A 18 -1.33 5.69 6.22
CA LEU A 18 -1.17 6.88 7.07
C LEU A 18 -2.48 7.66 7.20
N LEU A 19 -3.16 7.94 6.08
CA LEU A 19 -4.43 8.65 6.08
C LEU A 19 -5.52 7.88 6.86
N LYS A 20 -5.56 6.55 6.70
CA LYS A 20 -6.48 5.70 7.45
C LYS A 20 -6.27 5.84 8.95
N VAL A 21 -5.04 5.67 9.43
CA VAL A 21 -4.75 5.74 10.88
C VAL A 21 -4.91 7.16 11.43
N LEU A 22 -4.63 8.19 10.64
CA LEU A 22 -4.92 9.59 10.99
C LEU A 22 -6.43 9.81 11.18
N LEU A 23 -7.26 9.37 10.23
CA LEU A 23 -8.71 9.46 10.34
C LEU A 23 -9.27 8.68 11.54
N GLU A 24 -8.74 7.48 11.79
CA GLU A 24 -9.18 6.63 12.91
C GLU A 24 -8.78 7.19 14.28
N SER A 25 -7.60 7.79 14.39
CA SER A 25 -7.08 8.30 15.67
C SER A 25 -7.53 9.73 15.98
N GLN A 26 -7.61 10.61 14.98
CA GLN A 26 -7.85 12.04 15.19
C GLN A 26 -9.20 12.52 14.63
N GLY A 27 -9.80 11.80 13.67
CA GLY A 27 -10.97 12.29 12.94
C GLY A 27 -12.21 12.54 13.81
N LYS A 28 -12.30 11.93 14.98
CA LYS A 28 -13.38 12.17 15.96
C LYS A 28 -13.27 13.55 16.61
N ASP A 29 -12.06 14.06 16.80
CA ASP A 29 -11.83 15.35 17.47
C ASP A 29 -12.09 16.53 16.52
N HIS A 30 -12.09 16.25 15.21
CA HIS A 30 -12.34 17.24 14.14
C HIS A 30 -13.74 17.15 13.53
N GLN A 31 -14.76 16.72 14.29
CA GLN A 31 -16.13 16.61 13.77
C GLN A 31 -16.72 17.95 13.31
N HIS A 32 -16.35 19.05 13.96
CA HIS A 32 -16.92 20.39 13.71
C HIS A 32 -16.20 21.14 12.58
N ASP A 33 -14.95 20.79 12.28
CA ASP A 33 -14.07 21.44 11.32
C ASP A 33 -13.47 20.46 10.28
N PHE A 34 -14.08 19.26 10.16
CA PHE A 34 -13.56 18.12 9.39
C PHE A 34 -13.08 18.51 7.99
N ASP A 35 -13.89 19.26 7.25
CA ASP A 35 -13.58 19.65 5.86
C ASP A 35 -12.34 20.55 5.75
N THR A 36 -12.06 21.35 6.76
CA THR A 36 -10.88 22.24 6.78
C THR A 36 -9.66 21.44 7.21
N TRP A 37 -9.78 20.69 8.30
CA TRP A 37 -8.73 19.85 8.85
C TRP A 37 -8.27 18.80 7.83
N ILE A 38 -9.17 17.99 7.27
CA ILE A 38 -8.79 16.89 6.38
C ILE A 38 -8.13 17.38 5.09
N LYS A 39 -8.42 18.60 4.62
CA LYS A 39 -7.74 19.18 3.46
C LYS A 39 -6.28 19.48 3.76
N GLN A 40 -5.97 19.97 4.95
CA GLN A 40 -4.60 20.25 5.39
C GLN A 40 -3.84 18.94 5.61
N GLU A 41 -4.45 18.00 6.35
CA GLU A 41 -3.84 16.69 6.63
C GLU A 41 -3.60 15.86 5.38
N PHE A 42 -4.59 15.83 4.49
CA PHE A 42 -4.44 15.13 3.22
C PHE A 42 -3.35 15.76 2.35
N ALA A 43 -3.26 17.09 2.29
CA ALA A 43 -2.21 17.75 1.52
C ALA A 43 -0.82 17.42 2.06
N TRP A 44 -0.64 17.42 3.38
CA TRP A 44 0.60 17.00 4.04
C TRP A 44 0.96 15.55 3.66
N ILE A 45 0.05 14.58 3.90
CA ILE A 45 0.31 13.17 3.60
C ILE A 45 0.55 12.93 2.10
N ARG A 46 -0.20 13.63 1.23
CA ARG A 46 -0.06 13.55 -0.23
C ARG A 46 1.35 13.95 -0.67
N ASP A 47 1.89 15.02 -0.09
CA ASP A 47 3.14 15.63 -0.50
C ASP A 47 4.38 14.98 0.14
N LEU A 48 4.21 14.08 1.11
CA LEU A 48 5.31 13.26 1.65
C LEU A 48 6.05 12.52 0.53
N GLN A 49 7.36 12.67 0.46
CA GLN A 49 8.19 11.82 -0.39
C GLN A 49 8.40 10.47 0.30
N ILE A 50 8.27 9.37 -0.44
CA ILE A 50 8.42 8.02 0.13
C ILE A 50 9.51 7.28 -0.62
N TYR A 51 10.54 6.86 0.10
CA TYR A 51 11.61 5.99 -0.39
C TYR A 51 11.54 4.64 0.31
N LEU A 52 11.90 3.58 -0.41
CA LEU A 52 11.77 2.21 0.07
C LEU A 52 13.06 1.45 -0.15
N LEU A 53 13.55 0.82 0.92
CA LEU A 53 14.57 -0.21 0.83
C LEU A 53 13.93 -1.55 1.19
N PRO A 54 13.76 -2.48 0.23
CA PRO A 54 13.27 -3.82 0.53
C PRO A 54 14.23 -4.55 1.48
N PRO A 55 13.73 -5.56 2.22
CA PRO A 55 14.59 -6.49 2.95
C PRO A 55 15.60 -7.17 2.03
N GLU A 56 16.64 -7.76 2.63
CA GLU A 56 17.69 -8.46 1.89
C GLU A 56 17.14 -9.58 0.99
N LYS A 57 16.06 -10.24 1.39
CA LYS A 57 15.49 -11.35 0.65
C LYS A 57 13.96 -11.30 0.66
N LEU A 58 13.36 -11.60 -0.49
CA LEU A 58 11.90 -11.71 -0.60
C LEU A 58 11.48 -12.83 -1.55
N VAL A 59 10.36 -13.48 -1.21
CA VAL A 59 9.79 -14.60 -1.97
C VAL A 59 8.38 -14.25 -2.39
N VAL A 60 8.16 -14.20 -3.70
CA VAL A 60 6.84 -14.08 -4.30
C VAL A 60 6.26 -15.49 -4.42
N ASN A 61 5.11 -15.75 -3.80
CA ASN A 61 4.45 -17.04 -3.78
C ASN A 61 3.09 -16.98 -4.50
N ARG A 62 2.89 -17.86 -5.48
CA ARG A 62 1.70 -17.93 -6.33
C ARG A 62 0.79 -19.03 -5.82
N ASN A 63 -0.30 -18.63 -5.16
CA ASN A 63 -1.20 -19.55 -4.50
C ASN A 63 -2.58 -19.59 -5.16
N GLY A 64 -3.14 -20.81 -5.24
CA GLY A 64 -4.53 -21.04 -5.60
C GLY A 64 -5.33 -21.38 -4.36
N TYR A 65 -6.45 -20.68 -4.16
CA TYR A 65 -7.36 -20.85 -3.03
C TYR A 65 -8.70 -21.36 -3.52
N LYS A 66 -9.16 -22.46 -2.94
CA LYS A 66 -10.58 -22.84 -3.02
C LYS A 66 -11.30 -22.15 -1.88
N LEU A 67 -12.28 -21.32 -2.21
CA LEU A 67 -13.04 -20.53 -1.26
C LEU A 67 -14.53 -20.81 -1.47
N ARG A 68 -15.30 -20.73 -0.39
CA ARG A 68 -16.76 -20.78 -0.42
C ARG A 68 -17.27 -19.36 -0.22
N TYR A 69 -18.14 -18.91 -1.12
CA TYR A 69 -18.73 -17.58 -1.08
C TYR A 69 -20.23 -17.68 -0.87
N TYR A 70 -20.80 -16.74 -0.13
CA TYR A 70 -22.23 -16.49 -0.21
C TYR A 70 -22.60 -16.03 -1.62
N ASP A 71 -23.78 -16.42 -2.10
CA ASP A 71 -24.29 -16.00 -3.41
C ASP A 71 -24.53 -14.48 -3.43
N GLN A 72 -23.58 -13.74 -4.01
CA GLN A 72 -23.68 -12.27 -4.16
C GLN A 72 -24.57 -11.85 -5.34
N THR A 73 -25.11 -12.81 -6.11
CA THR A 73 -25.92 -12.56 -7.31
C THR A 73 -27.42 -12.59 -7.05
N ALA A 74 -27.87 -13.28 -6.00
CA ALA A 74 -29.28 -13.29 -5.57
C ALA A 74 -29.81 -11.87 -5.29
N ASP A 75 -28.99 -10.99 -4.70
CA ASP A 75 -29.39 -9.61 -4.38
C ASP A 75 -29.36 -8.63 -5.57
N LYS A 76 -28.63 -8.95 -6.66
CA LYS A 76 -28.35 -7.97 -7.74
C LYS A 76 -29.01 -8.26 -9.08
N ALA A 77 -29.28 -9.52 -9.42
CA ALA A 77 -29.67 -9.89 -10.78
C ALA A 77 -31.06 -10.55 -10.89
N ASP A 78 -31.51 -11.27 -9.86
CA ASP A 78 -32.79 -11.97 -9.89
C ASP A 78 -33.35 -12.20 -8.49
N LYS A 79 -34.31 -11.35 -8.09
CA LYS A 79 -34.95 -11.39 -6.77
C LYS A 79 -35.79 -12.66 -6.53
N ASN A 80 -36.09 -13.44 -7.58
CA ASN A 80 -36.92 -14.65 -7.49
C ASN A 80 -36.08 -15.94 -7.37
N ARG A 81 -34.75 -15.85 -7.54
CA ARG A 81 -33.86 -16.99 -7.37
C ARG A 81 -33.59 -17.22 -5.88
N SER A 82 -33.76 -18.47 -5.43
CA SER A 82 -33.37 -18.86 -4.08
C SER A 82 -31.87 -18.69 -3.89
N THR A 83 -31.47 -17.93 -2.86
CA THR A 83 -30.08 -17.70 -2.49
C THR A 83 -29.39 -19.03 -2.18
N ILE A 84 -28.38 -19.40 -2.96
CA ILE A 84 -27.59 -20.59 -2.66
C ILE A 84 -26.65 -20.26 -1.49
N PRO A 85 -26.67 -21.02 -0.37
CA PRO A 85 -25.93 -20.63 0.83
C PRO A 85 -24.42 -20.51 0.63
N MET A 86 -23.81 -21.41 -0.16
CA MET A 86 -22.35 -21.43 -0.40
C MET A 86 -22.03 -21.92 -1.81
N GLN A 87 -21.47 -21.04 -2.64
CA GLN A 87 -20.93 -21.39 -3.95
C GLN A 87 -19.42 -21.63 -3.86
N ASP A 88 -18.93 -22.62 -4.62
CA ASP A 88 -17.49 -22.83 -4.80
C ASP A 88 -16.92 -21.75 -5.72
N GLY A 89 -15.77 -21.20 -5.35
CA GLY A 89 -14.97 -20.39 -6.24
C GLY A 89 -13.49 -20.66 -6.05
N PHE A 90 -12.74 -20.55 -7.14
CA PHE A 90 -11.29 -20.68 -7.14
C PHE A 90 -10.66 -19.33 -7.41
N VAL A 91 -9.73 -18.91 -6.56
CA VAL A 91 -9.05 -17.61 -6.71
C VAL A 91 -7.55 -17.81 -6.64
N PHE A 92 -6.85 -17.20 -7.59
CA PHE A 92 -5.40 -17.10 -7.57
C PHE A 92 -4.98 -15.80 -6.88
N ARG A 93 -4.09 -15.89 -5.89
CA ARG A 93 -3.48 -14.72 -5.25
C ARG A 93 -1.98 -14.91 -5.15
N GLU A 94 -1.27 -13.83 -5.43
CA GLU A 94 0.15 -13.71 -5.17
C GLU A 94 0.38 -13.06 -3.81
N TRP A 95 1.31 -13.63 -3.03
CA TRP A 95 1.73 -13.10 -1.73
C TRP A 95 3.24 -12.95 -1.71
N ILE A 96 3.72 -12.01 -0.92
CA ILE A 96 5.15 -11.72 -0.83
C ILE A 96 5.58 -11.91 0.60
N HIS A 97 6.47 -12.88 0.81
CA HIS A 97 7.16 -13.05 2.06
C HIS A 97 8.39 -12.16 2.06
N LEU A 98 8.40 -11.19 2.98
CA LEU A 98 9.52 -10.30 3.25
C LEU A 98 10.37 -10.94 4.35
N GLN A 99 11.59 -11.35 4.03
CA GLN A 99 12.50 -11.91 5.02
C GLN A 99 13.39 -10.79 5.58
N GLY A 100 12.94 -10.20 6.69
CA GLY A 100 13.63 -9.10 7.38
C GLY A 100 12.81 -7.82 7.40
N GLU A 101 13.50 -6.69 7.56
CA GLU A 101 12.90 -5.38 7.75
C GLU A 101 12.72 -4.65 6.42
N LEU A 102 11.52 -4.10 6.21
CA LEU A 102 11.27 -3.12 5.14
C LEU A 102 11.58 -1.74 5.71
N GLN A 103 12.52 -1.01 5.11
CA GLN A 103 12.77 0.37 5.52
C GLN A 103 11.93 1.32 4.66
N ILE A 104 11.22 2.21 5.34
CA ILE A 104 10.43 3.28 4.74
C ILE A 104 11.05 4.59 5.19
N CYS A 105 11.57 5.36 4.24
CA CYS A 105 11.99 6.73 4.50
C CYS A 105 10.87 7.65 4.02
N ALA A 106 10.25 8.34 4.97
CA ALA A 106 9.43 9.50 4.67
C ALA A 106 10.35 10.72 4.58
N GLY A 107 10.14 11.53 3.55
CA GLY A 107 10.93 12.73 3.28
C GLY A 107 10.83 13.77 4.38
N GLU A 108 11.41 14.94 4.12
CA GLU A 108 11.45 16.04 5.08
C GLU A 108 10.06 16.37 5.63
N SER A 109 9.96 16.44 6.97
CA SER A 109 8.75 16.84 7.66
C SER A 109 9.08 17.48 9.00
N ASP A 110 8.38 18.57 9.30
CA ASP A 110 8.35 19.25 10.60
C ASP A 110 7.44 18.54 11.63
N ARG A 111 6.67 17.54 11.20
CA ARG A 111 5.70 16.77 12.01
C ARG A 111 6.21 15.37 12.36
N LEU A 112 7.49 15.25 12.71
CA LEU A 112 8.14 13.95 12.92
C LEU A 112 7.50 13.12 14.04
N GLU A 113 7.14 13.76 15.16
CA GLU A 113 6.50 13.07 16.28
C GLU A 113 5.17 12.45 15.85
N GLU A 114 4.33 13.23 15.19
CA GLU A 114 3.04 12.77 14.70
C GLU A 114 3.20 11.68 13.63
N LEU A 115 4.11 11.86 12.68
CA LEU A 115 4.40 10.86 11.66
C LEU A 115 4.83 9.52 12.29
N THR A 116 5.67 9.57 13.33
CA THR A 116 6.09 8.40 14.11
C THR A 116 4.90 7.71 14.78
N GLN A 117 4.01 8.49 15.42
CA GLN A 117 2.80 7.97 16.04
C GLN A 117 1.83 7.34 15.01
N LEU A 118 1.70 7.92 13.82
CA LEU A 118 0.88 7.37 12.74
C LEU A 118 1.47 6.05 12.24
N PHE A 119 2.78 5.99 11.93
CA PHE A 119 3.43 4.75 11.51
C PHE A 119 3.31 3.63 12.54
N ALA A 120 3.42 3.95 13.84
CA ALA A 120 3.26 3.00 14.93
C ALA A 120 1.87 2.33 14.98
N GLN A 121 0.85 2.96 14.38
CA GLN A 121 -0.52 2.44 14.34
C GLN A 121 -0.82 1.61 13.07
N ILE A 122 0.09 1.59 12.09
CA ILE A 122 -0.10 0.83 10.85
C ILE A 122 0.29 -0.63 11.08
N ASN A 123 -0.69 -1.54 10.87
CA ASN A 123 -0.50 -2.98 11.05
C ASN A 123 -0.47 -3.78 9.73
N TYR A 124 -0.74 -3.14 8.60
CA TYR A 124 -0.69 -3.78 7.28
C TYR A 124 -0.58 -2.76 6.15
N PHE A 125 0.02 -3.20 5.03
CA PHE A 125 -0.09 -2.53 3.74
C PHE A 125 -0.83 -3.42 2.74
N GLY A 126 -1.82 -2.84 2.05
CA GLY A 126 -2.65 -3.59 1.10
C GLY A 126 -3.74 -4.42 1.79
N LYS A 127 -3.63 -5.76 1.77
CA LYS A 127 -4.64 -6.65 2.35
C LYS A 127 -4.42 -6.82 3.85
N LYS A 128 -5.50 -6.94 4.64
CA LYS A 128 -5.45 -7.16 6.10
C LYS A 128 -4.63 -8.39 6.55
N GLY A 129 -4.43 -9.37 5.67
CA GLY A 129 -3.57 -10.54 5.95
C GLY A 129 -2.07 -10.29 5.80
N CYS A 130 -1.65 -9.11 5.32
CA CYS A 130 -0.25 -8.72 5.21
C CYS A 130 0.19 -8.00 6.48
N PHE A 131 0.56 -8.73 7.54
CA PHE A 131 0.96 -8.11 8.80
C PHE A 131 2.31 -7.38 8.68
N PHE A 132 2.35 -6.15 9.20
CA PHE A 132 3.56 -5.36 9.41
C PHE A 132 3.56 -4.86 10.85
N GLN A 133 4.75 -4.74 11.44
CA GLN A 133 4.93 -4.17 12.78
C GLN A 133 5.96 -3.05 12.70
N PHE A 134 5.62 -1.89 13.25
CA PHE A 134 6.55 -0.78 13.40
C PHE A 134 7.63 -1.12 14.44
N LEU A 135 8.88 -0.79 14.13
CA LEU A 135 10.04 -1.05 14.98
C LEU A 135 10.60 0.28 15.49
N PRO A 136 10.22 0.74 16.70
CA PRO A 136 10.65 2.04 17.22
C PRO A 136 12.18 2.12 17.37
N ASP A 137 12.81 1.04 17.83
CA ASP A 137 14.26 0.99 18.06
C ASP A 137 15.09 0.97 16.76
N ALA A 138 14.46 0.69 15.61
CA ALA A 138 15.09 0.73 14.29
C ALA A 138 14.83 2.07 13.56
N THR A 139 14.17 3.02 14.21
CA THR A 139 13.88 4.34 13.63
C THR A 139 15.11 5.23 13.67
N GLN A 140 15.43 5.86 12.55
CA GLN A 140 16.58 6.75 12.43
C GLN A 140 16.17 8.05 11.73
N GLN A 141 16.78 9.16 12.16
CA GLN A 141 16.73 10.43 11.43
C GLN A 141 18.00 10.53 10.58
N ALA A 142 17.84 10.93 9.33
CA ALA A 142 18.95 11.13 8.41
C ALA A 142 18.79 12.47 7.71
N ILE A 143 19.91 13.16 7.48
CA ILE A 143 19.96 14.43 6.73
C ILE A 143 19.74 14.24 5.22
N ALA A 144 19.81 12.98 4.76
CA ALA A 144 19.56 12.58 3.38
C ALA A 144 18.98 11.15 3.37
N PRO A 145 18.27 10.74 2.31
CA PRO A 145 17.79 9.37 2.18
C PRO A 145 18.96 8.37 2.29
N THR A 146 18.81 7.35 3.14
CA THR A 146 19.81 6.28 3.28
C THR A 146 19.90 5.39 2.05
N PHE A 147 18.88 5.45 1.20
CA PHE A 147 18.84 4.76 -0.08
C PHE A 147 18.18 5.66 -1.12
N ILE A 148 18.88 5.88 -2.23
CA ILE A 148 18.35 6.51 -3.43
C ILE A 148 18.44 5.45 -4.53
N PRO A 149 17.33 5.12 -5.21
CA PRO A 149 17.37 4.15 -6.29
C PRO A 149 18.32 4.58 -7.41
N ASP A 150 19.24 3.69 -7.77
CA ASP A 150 20.20 3.91 -8.86
C ASP A 150 19.90 2.95 -10.02
N PRO A 151 19.38 3.45 -11.15
CA PRO A 151 19.06 2.63 -12.32
C PRO A 151 20.29 2.11 -13.07
N SER A 152 21.52 2.45 -12.67
CA SER A 152 22.74 1.91 -13.28
C SER A 152 23.24 0.62 -12.60
N ASN A 153 22.81 0.36 -11.36
CA ASN A 153 23.15 -0.85 -10.59
C ASN A 153 21.96 -1.80 -10.55
N SER A 154 22.19 -3.10 -10.74
CA SER A 154 21.18 -4.17 -10.86
C SER A 154 19.86 -3.89 -10.12
N PHE A 155 18.79 -3.72 -10.89
CA PHE A 155 17.51 -3.27 -10.38
C PHE A 155 16.35 -4.10 -10.93
N THR A 156 15.38 -4.39 -10.06
CA THR A 156 14.05 -4.84 -10.49
C THR A 156 13.16 -3.61 -10.67
N VAL A 157 12.53 -3.48 -11.83
CA VAL A 157 11.54 -2.42 -12.09
C VAL A 157 10.15 -2.93 -11.76
N GLN A 158 9.39 -2.15 -10.99
CA GLN A 158 7.96 -2.38 -10.81
C GLN A 158 7.17 -1.08 -10.94
N PRO A 159 5.89 -1.11 -11.35
CA PRO A 159 5.03 0.07 -11.30
C PRO A 159 4.80 0.51 -9.85
N MET A 160 5.21 1.75 -9.55
CA MET A 160 4.96 2.42 -8.28
C MET A 160 3.88 3.46 -8.47
N ASP A 161 2.83 3.33 -7.69
CA ASP A 161 1.71 4.25 -7.69
C ASP A 161 1.84 5.28 -6.57
N ASP A 162 1.51 6.53 -6.86
CA ASP A 162 1.46 7.64 -5.90
C ASP A 162 0.29 8.61 -6.23
N PHE A 163 0.01 9.55 -5.32
CA PHE A 163 -0.92 10.64 -5.59
C PHE A 163 -0.38 11.63 -6.61
N GLY A 164 -1.29 12.19 -7.41
CA GLY A 164 -1.00 13.37 -8.18
C GLY A 164 -0.84 14.61 -7.31
N LYS A 165 0.05 15.53 -7.72
CA LYS A 165 0.32 16.79 -6.99
C LYS A 165 -0.92 17.65 -6.73
N LYS A 166 -1.98 17.48 -7.53
CA LYS A 166 -3.23 18.26 -7.43
C LYS A 166 -4.41 17.43 -6.91
N THR A 167 -4.17 16.18 -6.50
CA THR A 167 -5.21 15.34 -5.92
C THR A 167 -5.77 16.00 -4.67
N THR A 168 -7.07 15.85 -4.46
CA THR A 168 -7.79 16.30 -3.27
C THR A 168 -8.35 15.10 -2.52
N PHE A 169 -8.65 15.28 -1.22
CA PHE A 169 -9.27 14.24 -0.41
C PHE A 169 -10.58 13.72 -1.04
N ASN A 170 -11.41 14.61 -1.58
CA ASN A 170 -12.67 14.22 -2.23
C ASN A 170 -12.49 13.25 -3.40
N ARG A 171 -11.36 13.27 -4.12
CA ARG A 171 -11.10 12.34 -5.24
C ARG A 171 -10.85 10.91 -4.78
N ILE A 172 -10.40 10.72 -3.54
CA ILE A 172 -10.02 9.42 -2.97
C ILE A 172 -11.02 8.92 -1.92
N ASN A 173 -11.88 9.82 -1.43
CA ASN A 173 -12.92 9.53 -0.47
C ASN A 173 -14.01 8.66 -1.11
N PRO A 174 -14.26 7.42 -0.64
CA PRO A 174 -15.28 6.55 -1.22
C PRO A 174 -16.72 7.05 -1.02
N PHE A 175 -16.94 8.03 -0.14
CA PHE A 175 -18.24 8.67 0.09
C PHE A 175 -18.47 9.89 -0.81
N SER A 176 -17.47 10.31 -1.59
CA SER A 176 -17.55 11.43 -2.51
C SER A 176 -18.05 10.97 -3.89
N ASN A 177 -18.74 11.88 -4.60
CA ASN A 177 -19.11 11.68 -6.01
C ASN A 177 -17.95 11.97 -6.98
N ASP A 178 -16.87 12.59 -6.50
CA ASP A 178 -15.68 12.85 -7.30
C ASP A 178 -14.93 11.54 -7.59
N LYS A 179 -14.62 11.30 -8.87
CA LYS A 179 -13.84 10.13 -9.30
C LYS A 179 -12.37 10.50 -9.45
N ALA A 180 -11.47 9.71 -8.84
CA ALA A 180 -10.04 9.76 -9.14
C ALA A 180 -9.75 9.30 -10.58
N GLN A 181 -8.82 9.99 -11.24
CA GLN A 181 -8.36 9.67 -12.59
C GLN A 181 -6.90 9.19 -12.58
N ILE A 182 -6.64 8.05 -13.23
CA ILE A 182 -5.28 7.57 -13.47
C ILE A 182 -4.55 8.55 -14.40
N GLY A 183 -3.28 8.84 -14.13
CA GLY A 183 -2.47 9.82 -14.84
C GLY A 183 -2.68 11.26 -14.41
N LYS A 184 -3.64 11.52 -13.51
CA LYS A 184 -3.87 12.86 -12.93
C LYS A 184 -3.92 12.83 -11.41
N ASP A 185 -4.87 12.12 -10.84
CA ASP A 185 -5.06 12.02 -9.38
C ASP A 185 -4.24 10.87 -8.76
N ARG A 186 -3.88 9.90 -9.61
CA ARG A 186 -3.10 8.71 -9.29
C ARG A 186 -2.06 8.50 -10.38
N ILE A 187 -0.78 8.68 -10.05
CA ILE A 187 0.34 8.63 -10.99
C ILE A 187 1.06 7.30 -10.81
N ILE A 188 1.41 6.65 -11.93
CA ILE A 188 2.13 5.39 -11.93
C ILE A 188 3.47 5.63 -12.61
N GLU A 189 4.56 5.49 -11.86
CA GLU A 189 5.93 5.67 -12.34
C GLU A 189 6.73 4.37 -12.16
N PRO A 190 7.80 4.15 -12.94
CA PRO A 190 8.71 3.04 -12.69
C PRO A 190 9.43 3.23 -11.35
N GLY A 191 9.28 2.27 -10.44
CA GLY A 191 10.10 2.16 -9.24
C GLY A 191 11.26 1.20 -9.44
N PHE A 192 12.44 1.63 -9.03
CA PHE A 192 13.67 0.88 -9.11
C PHE A 192 13.98 0.29 -7.73
N LEU A 193 14.05 -1.04 -7.65
CA LEU A 193 14.35 -1.75 -6.42
C LEU A 193 15.72 -2.44 -6.53
N PRO A 194 16.57 -2.38 -5.50
CA PRO A 194 17.89 -3.02 -5.48
C PRO A 194 17.72 -4.51 -5.22
N LEU A 195 17.10 -5.22 -6.17
CA LEU A 195 16.72 -6.62 -6.06
C LEU A 195 17.06 -7.33 -7.36
N GLN A 196 17.69 -8.48 -7.23
CA GLN A 196 17.94 -9.42 -8.32
C GLN A 196 17.06 -10.65 -8.18
N LEU A 197 16.46 -11.09 -9.29
CA LEU A 197 15.78 -12.38 -9.37
C LEU A 197 16.83 -13.50 -9.31
N ARG A 198 16.90 -14.22 -8.19
CA ARG A 198 17.85 -15.32 -7.96
C ARG A 198 17.34 -16.67 -8.44
N SER A 199 16.02 -16.90 -8.35
CA SER A 199 15.40 -18.15 -8.80
C SER A 199 13.93 -17.94 -9.13
N THR A 200 13.40 -18.75 -10.05
CA THR A 200 11.99 -18.71 -10.47
C THR A 200 11.47 -20.11 -10.75
N SER A 201 10.19 -20.32 -10.48
CA SER A 201 9.44 -21.52 -10.84
C SER A 201 7.97 -21.18 -11.10
N ALA A 202 7.20 -22.20 -11.49
CA ALA A 202 5.75 -22.06 -11.63
C ALA A 202 5.03 -21.60 -10.34
N ARG A 203 5.64 -21.81 -9.15
CA ARG A 203 5.02 -21.55 -7.85
C ARG A 203 5.59 -20.33 -7.13
N TYR A 204 6.82 -19.92 -7.43
CA TYR A 204 7.46 -18.82 -6.72
C TYR A 204 8.54 -18.11 -7.54
N ASP A 205 8.84 -16.88 -7.14
CA ASP A 205 10.07 -16.18 -7.51
C ASP A 205 10.83 -15.78 -6.24
N LEU A 206 12.14 -15.93 -6.26
CA LEU A 206 13.04 -15.52 -5.19
C LEU A 206 13.86 -14.31 -5.65
N TYR A 207 13.77 -13.22 -4.89
CA TYR A 207 14.60 -12.05 -5.07
C TYR A 207 15.54 -11.86 -3.88
N GLN A 208 16.72 -11.32 -4.16
CA GLN A 208 17.69 -10.95 -3.13
C GLN A 208 18.34 -9.62 -3.51
N ARG A 209 18.59 -8.78 -2.51
CA ARG A 209 19.37 -7.55 -2.64
C ARG A 209 20.84 -7.89 -2.90
N ASP A 210 21.53 -7.02 -3.62
CA ASP A 210 22.99 -7.09 -3.78
C ASP A 210 23.72 -6.48 -2.59
#